data_AF-A0A2M8BCH7-F1
#
_entry.id   AF-A0A2M8BCH7-F1
#
_cell.length_a   1.000
_cell.length_b   1.000
_cell.length_c   1.000
_cell.angle_alpha   90.00
_cell.angle_beta   90.00
_cell.angle_gamma   90.00
#
_symmetry.space_group_name_H-M   'P 1'
#
loop_
_entity.id
_entity.type
_entity.pdbx_description
1 polymer ?
#
loop_
_entity_poly.entity_id
_entity_poly.type
_entity_poly.pdbx_seq_one_letter_code
_entity_poly.pdbx_strand_id
1 'polypeptide(L)'
;KAPTTIEPAFIAKEAFQPIDFLGLDEPTFRAKYRKTPLFRAHREGMARNACVVIANTRQREHLPALADTLRRDPSPMVRGHAAWALGELGESELLRDAHAAETDASVLEEISRALAEPTDRQPQEQEEGERS
;
A
#
# COMPACT_ATOMS: atom_id res chain seq x y z
N LYS A 1 -1.08 32.94 -10.19
CA LYS A 1 -0.28 32.05 -9.32
C LYS A 1 -1.10 31.77 -8.07
N ALA A 2 -1.65 30.56 -7.92
CA ALA A 2 -2.39 30.17 -6.72
C ALA A 2 -1.38 29.76 -5.63
N PRO A 3 -1.58 30.14 -4.35
CA PRO A 3 -0.62 29.82 -3.30
C PRO A 3 -0.82 28.37 -2.83
N THR A 4 0.25 27.57 -2.90
CA THR A 4 0.35 26.26 -2.26
C THR A 4 0.30 26.47 -0.75
N THR A 5 -0.90 26.38 -0.17
CA THR A 5 -1.06 26.36 1.29
C THR A 5 -0.76 24.94 1.74
N ILE A 6 0.47 24.72 2.19
CA ILE A 6 0.85 23.51 2.91
C ILE A 6 0.42 23.77 4.36
N GLU A 7 -0.79 23.39 4.76
CA GLU A 7 -1.20 23.47 6.18
C GLU A 7 -0.48 22.36 6.97
N PRO A 8 0.43 22.68 7.91
CA PRO A 8 1.15 21.70 8.68
C PRO A 8 0.50 21.62 10.07
N ALA A 9 -0.67 20.98 10.20
CA ALA A 9 -1.24 20.71 11.53
C ALA A 9 -2.35 19.66 11.52
N PHE A 10 -2.03 18.42 11.17
CA PHE A 10 -2.81 17.28 11.68
C PHE A 10 -1.90 16.32 12.44
N ILE A 11 -1.40 16.78 13.60
CA ILE A 11 -0.83 15.87 14.59
C ILE A 11 -2.02 15.23 15.31
N ALA A 12 -2.53 14.15 14.73
CA ALA A 12 -3.42 13.24 15.45
C ALA A 12 -2.64 12.69 16.65
N LYS A 13 -3.17 12.89 17.86
CA LYS A 13 -2.53 12.48 19.13
C LYS A 13 -2.40 10.96 19.29
N GLU A 14 -2.86 10.20 18.29
CA GLU A 14 -2.61 8.78 18.03
C GLU A 14 -2.30 8.65 16.52
N ALA A 15 -1.02 8.69 16.13
CA ALA A 15 -0.63 8.61 14.73
C ALA A 15 -0.65 7.14 14.29
N PHE A 16 -1.76 6.68 13.71
CA PHE A 16 -1.85 5.34 13.12
C PHE A 16 -0.87 5.22 11.95
N GLN A 17 -0.03 4.19 11.99
CA GLN A 17 0.91 3.92 10.92
C GLN A 17 0.25 3.02 9.87
N PRO A 18 0.56 3.18 8.57
CA PRO A 18 0.06 2.31 7.51
C PRO A 18 0.21 0.81 7.85
N ILE A 19 1.34 0.43 8.44
CA ILE A 19 1.62 -0.94 8.87
C ILE A 19 0.60 -1.50 9.87
N ASP A 20 -0.04 -0.66 10.69
CA ASP A 20 -1.02 -1.07 11.70
C ASP A 20 -2.26 -1.74 11.09
N PHE A 21 -2.49 -1.55 9.78
CA PHE A 21 -3.65 -2.08 9.07
C PHE A 21 -3.34 -3.35 8.27
N LEU A 22 -2.06 -3.71 8.12
CA LEU A 22 -1.66 -4.95 7.47
C LEU A 22 -1.69 -6.11 8.49
N GLY A 23 -2.31 -7.24 8.13
CA GLY A 23 -2.35 -8.44 8.97
C GLY A 23 -3.39 -8.45 10.11
N LEU A 24 -4.19 -7.39 10.30
CA LEU A 24 -5.33 -7.42 11.22
C LEU A 24 -6.53 -8.13 10.59
N ASP A 25 -7.27 -8.99 11.29
CA ASP A 25 -8.56 -9.45 10.77
C ASP A 25 -9.69 -8.42 11.03
N GLU A 26 -10.82 -8.55 10.33
CA GLU A 26 -11.97 -7.65 10.48
C GLU A 26 -12.49 -7.61 11.94
N PRO A 27 -12.62 -8.74 12.67
CA PRO A 27 -13.03 -8.71 14.09
C PRO A 27 -12.07 -7.90 14.98
N THR A 28 -10.77 -8.08 14.83
CA THR A 28 -9.75 -7.36 15.60
C THR A 28 -9.73 -5.88 15.25
N PHE A 29 -9.87 -5.54 13.96
CA PHE A 29 -10.01 -4.16 13.52
C PHE A 29 -11.23 -3.48 14.17
N ARG A 30 -12.40 -4.14 14.13
CA ARG A 30 -13.63 -3.62 14.73
C ARG A 30 -13.49 -3.44 16.24
N ALA A 31 -12.87 -4.40 16.93
CA ALA A 31 -12.64 -4.31 18.37
C ALA A 31 -11.70 -3.15 18.73
N LYS A 32 -10.57 -3.03 18.02
CA LYS A 32 -9.53 -2.01 18.28
C LYS A 32 -10.00 -0.60 17.97
N TYR A 33 -10.78 -0.41 16.91
CA TYR A 33 -11.14 0.92 16.40
C TYR A 33 -12.57 1.37 16.72
N ARG A 34 -13.35 0.58 17.48
CA ARG A 34 -14.78 0.80 17.77
C ARG A 34 -15.18 2.23 18.19
N LYS A 35 -14.31 2.95 18.91
CA LYS A 35 -14.57 4.30 19.43
C LYS A 35 -13.78 5.39 18.73
N THR A 36 -13.19 5.07 17.58
CA THR A 36 -12.38 6.00 16.79
C THR A 36 -13.11 6.36 15.49
N PRO A 37 -12.75 7.47 14.81
CA PRO A 37 -13.27 7.80 13.48
C PRO A 37 -13.05 6.68 12.44
N LEU A 38 -12.06 5.82 12.65
CA LEU A 38 -11.73 4.69 11.79
C LEU A 38 -12.78 3.58 11.80
N PHE A 39 -13.69 3.54 12.78
CA PHE A 39 -14.76 2.53 12.83
C PHE A 39 -15.69 2.58 11.61
N ARG A 40 -15.83 3.75 10.97
CA ARG A 40 -16.66 3.90 9.77
C ARG A 40 -15.98 3.37 8.51
N ALA A 41 -14.65 3.22 8.52
CA ALA A 41 -13.93 2.62 7.42
C ALA A 41 -13.99 1.09 7.49
N HIS A 42 -13.97 0.43 6.33
CA HIS A 42 -13.80 -1.02 6.25
C HIS A 42 -12.32 -1.36 6.37
N ARG A 43 -11.95 -2.44 7.07
CA ARG A 43 -10.57 -2.92 7.20
C ARG A 43 -9.89 -3.06 5.84
N GLU A 44 -10.58 -3.66 4.86
CA GLU A 44 -10.05 -3.86 3.51
C GLU A 44 -9.63 -2.54 2.86
N GLY A 45 -10.45 -1.49 2.99
CA GLY A 45 -10.12 -0.16 2.49
C GLY A 45 -8.92 0.46 3.18
N MET A 46 -8.74 0.22 4.48
CA MET A 46 -7.57 0.70 5.23
C MET A 46 -6.30 -0.04 4.84
N ALA A 47 -6.34 -1.38 4.75
CA ALA A 47 -5.21 -2.19 4.32
C ALA A 47 -4.79 -1.87 2.89
N ARG A 48 -5.77 -1.68 1.98
CA ARG A 48 -5.53 -1.17 0.64
C ARG A 48 -4.78 0.16 0.65
N ASN A 49 -5.27 1.14 1.41
CA ASN A 49 -4.67 2.47 1.48
C ASN A 49 -3.26 2.40 2.09
N ALA A 50 -3.03 1.49 3.05
CA ALA A 50 -1.71 1.25 3.60
C ALA A 50 -0.72 0.77 2.54
N CYS A 51 -1.08 -0.21 1.71
CA CYS A 51 -0.24 -0.66 0.59
C CYS A 51 0.12 0.51 -0.34
N VAL A 52 -0.85 1.37 -0.66
CA VAL A 52 -0.64 2.58 -1.48
C VAL A 52 0.36 3.54 -0.84
N VAL A 53 0.19 3.86 0.44
CA VAL A 53 1.09 4.78 1.14
C VAL A 53 2.51 4.21 1.21
N ILE A 54 2.67 2.93 1.55
CA ILE A 54 3.98 2.27 1.65
C ILE A 54 4.72 2.32 0.31
N ALA A 55 4.04 1.98 -0.79
CA ALA A 55 4.62 2.03 -2.13
C ALA A 55 5.03 3.45 -2.53
N ASN A 56 4.12 4.43 -2.37
CA ASN A 56 4.35 5.82 -2.76
C ASN A 56 5.48 6.49 -1.96
N THR A 57 5.65 6.10 -0.71
CA THR A 57 6.71 6.62 0.18
C THR A 57 8.00 5.81 0.11
N ARG A 58 8.05 4.77 -0.73
CA ARG A 58 9.23 3.90 -0.94
C ARG A 58 9.77 3.28 0.36
N GLN A 59 8.91 2.98 1.33
CA GLN A 59 9.29 2.41 2.63
C GLN A 59 9.64 0.93 2.53
N ARG A 60 10.89 0.64 2.12
CA ARG A 60 11.39 -0.72 1.90
C ARG A 60 11.48 -1.55 3.19
N GLU A 61 11.49 -0.91 4.36
CA GLU A 61 11.39 -1.57 5.66
C GLU A 61 10.08 -2.38 5.82
N HIS A 62 9.05 -2.09 5.01
CA HIS A 62 7.77 -2.78 5.05
C HIS A 62 7.61 -3.90 4.02
N LEU A 63 8.66 -4.23 3.26
CA LEU A 63 8.65 -5.33 2.31
C LEU A 63 8.23 -6.68 2.92
N PRO A 64 8.71 -7.08 4.12
CA PRO A 64 8.25 -8.33 4.72
C PRO A 64 6.73 -8.34 4.98
N ALA A 65 6.18 -7.21 5.41
CA ALA A 65 4.75 -7.09 5.71
C ALA A 65 3.88 -7.10 4.45
N LEU A 66 4.33 -6.45 3.37
CA LEU A 66 3.66 -6.53 2.08
C LEU A 66 3.68 -7.96 1.52
N ALA A 67 4.82 -8.65 1.62
CA ALA A 67 4.95 -10.03 1.17
C ALA A 67 4.06 -10.99 1.98
N ASP A 68 3.99 -10.81 3.30
CA ASP A 68 3.10 -11.60 4.14
C ASP A 68 1.61 -11.29 3.87
N THR A 69 1.28 -10.03 3.62
CA THR A 69 -0.07 -9.62 3.22
C THR A 69 -0.45 -10.30 1.90
N LEU A 70 0.41 -10.24 0.89
CA LEU A 70 0.20 -10.90 -0.39
C LEU A 70 0.03 -12.41 -0.27
N ARG A 71 0.67 -13.07 0.70
CA ARG A 71 0.57 -14.54 0.86
C ARG A 71 -0.60 -15.00 1.72
N ARG A 72 -1.03 -14.20 2.69
CA ARG A 72 -1.85 -14.68 3.82
C ARG A 72 -3.14 -13.92 4.04
N ASP A 73 -3.30 -12.75 3.43
CA ASP A 73 -4.50 -11.94 3.67
C ASP A 73 -5.75 -12.63 3.12
N PRO A 74 -6.84 -12.76 3.91
CA PRO A 74 -8.05 -13.43 3.44
C PRO A 74 -8.73 -12.67 2.29
N SER A 75 -8.52 -11.35 2.18
CA SER A 75 -9.16 -10.53 1.15
C SER A 75 -8.34 -10.52 -0.14
N PRO A 76 -8.87 -11.04 -1.27
CA PRO A 76 -8.20 -10.97 -2.57
C PRO A 76 -7.88 -9.52 -2.98
N MET A 77 -8.76 -8.57 -2.65
CA MET A 77 -8.55 -7.15 -2.93
C MET A 77 -7.29 -6.61 -2.24
N VAL A 78 -7.06 -7.00 -0.98
CA VAL A 78 -5.89 -6.56 -0.22
C VAL A 78 -4.62 -7.24 -0.72
N ARG A 79 -4.68 -8.54 -1.05
CA ARG A 79 -3.57 -9.27 -1.67
C ARG A 79 -3.16 -8.62 -3.00
N GLY A 80 -4.11 -8.30 -3.88
CA GLY A 80 -3.84 -7.60 -5.14
C GLY A 80 -3.15 -6.25 -4.95
N HIS A 81 -3.53 -5.46 -3.94
CA HIS A 81 -2.85 -4.19 -3.64
C HIS A 81 -1.45 -4.37 -3.03
N ALA A 82 -1.23 -5.45 -2.29
CA ALA A 82 0.10 -5.82 -1.83
C ALA A 82 1.00 -6.22 -3.01
N ALA A 83 0.48 -6.97 -3.98
CA ALA A 83 1.19 -7.27 -5.23
C ALA A 83 1.55 -5.99 -6.01
N TRP A 84 0.59 -5.09 -6.21
CA TRP A 84 0.87 -3.80 -6.85
C TRP A 84 1.97 -3.03 -6.11
N ALA A 85 1.89 -2.92 -4.77
CA ALA A 85 2.89 -2.21 -3.98
C ALA A 85 4.29 -2.81 -4.08
N LEU A 86 4.41 -4.15 -4.10
CA LEU A 86 5.68 -4.84 -4.33
C LEU A 86 6.23 -4.59 -5.75
N GLY A 87 5.35 -4.53 -6.76
CA GLY A 87 5.71 -4.17 -8.13
C GLY A 87 6.26 -2.76 -8.24
N GLU A 88 5.59 -1.80 -7.62
CA GLU A 88 6.09 -0.42 -7.54
C GLU A 88 7.48 -0.39 -6.90
N LEU A 89 7.71 -1.14 -5.82
CA LEU A 89 9.00 -1.19 -5.12
C LEU A 89 10.09 -1.99 -5.86
N GLY A 90 9.76 -2.62 -7.00
CA GLY A 90 10.68 -3.39 -7.83
C GLY A 90 10.95 -4.81 -7.34
N GLU A 91 10.11 -5.34 -6.46
CA GLU A 91 10.31 -6.64 -5.81
C GLU A 91 9.78 -7.80 -6.65
N SER A 92 10.35 -7.98 -7.84
CA SER A 92 9.92 -9.00 -8.80
C SER A 92 10.08 -10.44 -8.31
N GLU A 93 11.08 -10.73 -7.46
CA GLU A 93 11.27 -12.06 -6.88
C GLU A 93 10.12 -12.42 -5.92
N LEU A 94 9.74 -11.50 -5.03
CA LEU A 94 8.63 -11.69 -4.10
C LEU A 94 7.29 -11.90 -4.82
N LEU A 95 7.11 -11.22 -5.95
CA LEU A 95 5.95 -11.39 -6.81
C LEU A 95 5.94 -12.75 -7.50
N ARG A 96 7.06 -13.22 -8.05
CA ARG A 96 7.16 -14.54 -8.67
C ARG A 96 6.91 -15.67 -7.67
N ASP A 97 7.46 -15.54 -6.47
CA ASP A 97 7.22 -16.49 -5.38
C ASP A 97 5.75 -16.55 -5.00
N ALA A 98 5.08 -15.40 -4.87
CA ALA A 98 3.66 -15.33 -4.57
C ALA A 98 2.79 -15.88 -5.71
N HIS A 99 3.14 -15.59 -6.97
CA HIS A 99 2.43 -16.07 -8.15
C HIS A 99 2.37 -17.61 -8.19
N ALA A 100 3.41 -18.30 -7.72
CA ALA A 100 3.47 -19.76 -7.71
C ALA A 100 2.48 -20.41 -6.72
N ALA A 101 2.06 -19.67 -5.69
CA ALA A 101 1.20 -20.18 -4.62
C ALA A 101 -0.23 -19.59 -4.64
N GLU A 102 -0.45 -18.49 -5.35
CA GLU A 102 -1.75 -17.84 -5.43
C GLU A 102 -2.74 -18.61 -6.32
N THR A 103 -4.00 -18.63 -5.92
CA THR A 103 -5.08 -19.36 -6.61
C THR A 103 -6.20 -18.45 -7.09
N ASP A 104 -6.31 -17.26 -6.52
CA ASP A 104 -7.33 -16.29 -6.90
C ASP A 104 -6.96 -15.61 -8.23
N ALA A 105 -7.86 -15.70 -9.20
CA ALA A 105 -7.62 -15.17 -10.54
C ALA A 105 -7.38 -13.65 -10.56
N SER A 106 -8.09 -12.89 -9.71
CA SER A 106 -7.92 -11.43 -9.66
C SER A 106 -6.56 -11.03 -9.11
N VAL A 107 -6.05 -11.80 -8.14
CA VAL A 107 -4.71 -11.55 -7.57
C VAL A 107 -3.62 -11.98 -8.54
N LEU A 108 -3.80 -13.11 -9.24
CA LEU A 108 -2.86 -13.57 -10.27
C LEU A 108 -2.71 -12.56 -11.41
N GLU A 109 -3.83 -11.97 -11.86
CA GLU A 109 -3.82 -10.89 -12.85
C GLU A 109 -3.00 -9.69 -12.34
N GLU A 110 -3.17 -9.33 -11.07
CA GLU A 110 -2.50 -8.19 -10.48
C GLU A 110 -1.00 -8.41 -10.26
N ILE A 111 -0.61 -9.62 -9.86
CA ILE A 111 0.80 -10.01 -9.80
C ILE A 111 1.41 -10.01 -11.20
N SER A 112 0.70 -10.54 -12.20
CA SER A 112 1.18 -10.56 -13.59
C SER A 112 1.37 -9.15 -14.14
N ARG A 113 0.43 -8.23 -13.87
CA ARG A 113 0.56 -6.83 -14.24
C ARG A 113 1.74 -6.16 -13.54
N ALA A 114 1.89 -6.37 -12.24
CA ALA A 114 3.00 -5.84 -11.46
C ALA A 114 4.38 -6.33 -11.95
N LEU A 115 4.46 -7.57 -12.46
CA LEU A 115 5.66 -8.12 -13.08
C LEU A 115 5.93 -7.58 -14.49
N ALA A 116 4.88 -7.30 -15.27
CA ALA A 116 4.98 -6.80 -16.65
C ALA A 116 5.31 -5.30 -16.71
N GLU A 117 4.76 -4.52 -15.77
CA GLU A 117 4.91 -3.08 -15.69
C GLU A 117 5.52 -2.67 -14.33
N PRO A 118 6.79 -3.03 -14.05
CA PRO A 118 7.48 -2.51 -12.88
C PRO A 118 7.60 -1.00 -13.07
N THR A 119 6.73 -0.26 -12.38
CA THR A 119 6.72 1.20 -12.39
C THR A 119 7.89 1.67 -11.53
N ASP A 120 9.10 1.51 -12.06
CA ASP A 120 10.26 2.25 -11.61
C ASP A 120 10.08 3.70 -12.08
N ARG A 121 9.09 4.39 -11.51
CA ARG A 121 8.92 5.82 -11.70
C ARG A 121 10.06 6.47 -10.93
N GLN A 122 11.17 6.72 -11.63
CA GLN A 122 12.18 7.67 -11.23
C GLN A 122 11.50 9.00 -10.88
N PRO A 123 11.98 9.74 -9.87
CA PRO A 123 11.46 11.07 -9.59
C PRO A 123 11.55 11.88 -10.88
N GLN A 124 10.42 12.43 -11.34
CA GLN A 124 10.48 13.50 -12.31
C GLN A 124 11.21 14.64 -11.61
N GLU A 125 12.52 14.76 -11.85
CA GLU A 125 13.22 16.03 -11.71
C GLU A 125 12.44 17.00 -12.58
N GLN A 126 11.62 17.81 -11.93
CA GLN A 126 10.91 18.89 -12.59
C GLN A 126 12.00 19.81 -13.13
N GLU A 127 12.11 19.84 -14.46
CA GLU A 127 12.79 20.89 -15.19
C GLU A 127 12.21 22.24 -14.74
N GLU A 128 12.84 22.89 -13.76
CA GLU A 128 12.75 24.35 -13.61
C GLU A 128 13.62 24.98 -14.70
N GLY A 129 13.13 24.85 -15.93
CA GLY A 129 13.38 25.83 -16.97
C GLY A 129 12.56 27.08 -16.65
N GLU A 130 13.04 27.93 -15.74
CA GLU A 130 12.60 29.34 -15.68
C GLU A 130 13.79 30.29 -15.68
N ARG A 131 14.13 30.70 -16.90
CA ARG A 131 14.47 32.08 -17.31
C ARG A 131 15.37 32.91 -16.40
N SER A 132 16.56 33.22 -16.90
CA SER A 132 17.05 34.61 -16.99
C SER A 132 17.87 34.79 -18.25
#